data_AF-A0A949LMT8-F1
#
_entry.id   AF-A0A949LMT8-F1
#
_cell.length_a   1.000
_cell.length_b   1.000
_cell.length_c   1.000
_cell.angle_alpha   90.00
_cell.angle_beta   90.00
_cell.angle_gamma   90.00
#
_symmetry.space_group_name_H-M   'P 1'
#
loop_
_entity.id
_entity.type
_entity.pdbx_description
1 polymer ?
#
loop_
_entity_poly.entity_id
_entity_poly.type
_entity_poly.pdbx_seq_one_letter_code
_entity_poly.pdbx_strand_id
1 'polypeptide(L)'
;MTHSAFTEVNEKVIHAGEILGLKPGVIAALTSCEREVVISIPLHRKDDIEVLTGYRVQHSSARGPRKGGIRFHQAVDLDDVRALASLMTWKTALIDVPFGGAKGGVAVDPSTLSLLEKEEVVRRWTRSLVHVLGHQRDIPAPDMGTDARTMAWLMDEFHRLEGFQPACVTGKPVELFGAPGREEATGRGVAQIAAATLEKNDVKVKGATVAIQGFGNVGRYAALVCQELGMKVVAISDVTGGIVDKKGIDIQSIFMHKTLESVQAEERVGASEVLEVNCDVLIPAALGGVINEENVGRINASFIIEGANQPLTSYADQELRVQGSIIVPDILANSGGVMGSYFEWTQNIQQFSWPIDKFRRELDSRMEKAFGNVHKVSKKYSVDLRTAAFIVSVERVSHAFEMRGSLV
;
A
#
# COMPACT_ATOMS: atom_id res chain seq x y z
N MET A 1 5.27 -7.24 -27.99
CA MET A 1 4.34 -6.31 -27.33
C MET A 1 4.85 -6.14 -25.92
N THR A 2 5.29 -4.95 -25.54
CA THR A 2 5.70 -4.65 -24.16
C THR A 2 4.49 -4.85 -23.25
N HIS A 3 4.54 -5.83 -22.34
CA HIS A 3 3.50 -6.02 -21.33
C HIS A 3 3.48 -4.78 -20.44
N SER A 4 2.34 -4.07 -20.43
CA SER A 4 2.17 -2.85 -19.65
C SER A 4 1.74 -3.21 -18.22
N ALA A 5 2.11 -2.40 -17.22
CA ALA A 5 1.76 -2.67 -15.82
C ALA A 5 0.23 -2.78 -15.63
N PHE A 6 -0.55 -2.01 -16.40
CA PHE A 6 -2.01 -2.09 -16.35
C PHE A 6 -2.53 -3.42 -16.91
N THR A 7 -1.90 -3.95 -17.95
CA THR A 7 -2.24 -5.25 -18.53
C THR A 7 -2.03 -6.38 -17.51
N GLU A 8 -0.92 -6.37 -16.77
CA GLU A 8 -0.62 -7.38 -15.73
C GLU A 8 -1.61 -7.36 -14.55
N VAL A 9 -2.18 -6.19 -14.22
CA VAL A 9 -3.25 -6.08 -13.22
C VAL A 9 -4.54 -6.66 -13.77
N ASN A 10 -4.88 -6.31 -15.03
CA ASN A 10 -6.08 -6.79 -15.69
C ASN A 10 -6.09 -8.32 -15.87
N GLU A 11 -4.95 -8.94 -16.16
CA GLU A 11 -4.84 -10.41 -16.23
C GLU A 11 -5.28 -11.08 -14.91
N LYS A 12 -4.89 -10.53 -13.76
CA LYS A 12 -5.30 -11.06 -12.44
C LYS A 12 -6.81 -10.88 -12.19
N VAL A 13 -7.37 -9.76 -12.64
CA VAL A 13 -8.81 -9.44 -12.53
C VAL A 13 -9.64 -10.35 -13.44
N ILE A 14 -9.20 -10.56 -14.68
CA ILE A 14 -9.84 -11.46 -15.65
C ILE A 14 -9.85 -12.87 -15.09
N HIS A 15 -8.71 -13.37 -14.62
CA HIS A 15 -8.61 -14.70 -14.03
C HIS A 15 -9.56 -14.89 -12.84
N ALA A 16 -9.60 -13.92 -11.91
CA ALA A 16 -10.53 -13.95 -10.79
C ALA A 16 -12.01 -13.89 -11.25
N GLY A 17 -12.32 -13.09 -12.27
CA GLY A 17 -13.65 -12.98 -12.86
C GLY A 17 -14.12 -14.28 -13.54
N GLU A 18 -13.21 -14.99 -14.20
CA GLU A 18 -13.47 -16.30 -14.81
C GLU A 18 -13.79 -17.36 -13.74
N ILE A 19 -13.01 -17.41 -12.64
CA ILE A 19 -13.28 -18.29 -11.50
C ILE A 19 -14.66 -18.01 -10.88
N LEU A 20 -15.05 -16.73 -10.83
CA LEU A 20 -16.36 -16.30 -10.33
C LEU A 20 -17.50 -16.51 -11.33
N GLY A 21 -17.22 -16.93 -12.57
CA GLY A 21 -18.22 -17.10 -13.62
C GLY A 21 -18.87 -15.79 -14.07
N LEU A 22 -18.15 -14.67 -13.97
CA LEU A 22 -18.66 -13.36 -14.40
C LEU A 22 -18.84 -13.31 -15.92
N LYS A 23 -19.87 -12.59 -16.36
CA LYS A 23 -20.11 -12.37 -17.81
C LYS A 23 -18.96 -11.56 -18.42
N PRO A 24 -18.57 -11.81 -19.68
CA PRO A 24 -17.49 -11.06 -20.34
C PRO A 24 -17.67 -9.54 -20.31
N GLY A 25 -18.91 -9.06 -20.46
CA GLY A 25 -19.20 -7.62 -20.39
C GLY A 25 -18.98 -7.01 -18.98
N VAL A 26 -19.19 -7.79 -17.92
CA VAL A 26 -18.90 -7.36 -16.55
C VAL A 26 -17.38 -7.30 -16.35
N ILE A 27 -16.65 -8.32 -16.79
CA ILE A 27 -15.18 -8.33 -16.72
C ILE A 27 -14.61 -7.12 -17.47
N ALA A 28 -15.08 -6.85 -18.69
CA ALA A 28 -14.66 -5.70 -19.49
C ALA A 28 -14.91 -4.35 -18.78
N ALA A 29 -16.06 -4.21 -18.11
CA ALA A 29 -16.36 -3.01 -17.32
C ALA A 29 -15.42 -2.89 -16.10
N LEU A 30 -15.13 -3.99 -15.42
CA LEU A 30 -14.25 -4.03 -14.25
C LEU A 30 -12.77 -3.78 -14.58
N THR A 31 -12.32 -4.09 -15.79
CA THR A 31 -10.96 -3.84 -16.27
C THR A 31 -10.78 -2.46 -16.93
N SER A 32 -11.84 -1.66 -17.01
CA SER A 32 -11.82 -0.34 -17.65
C SER A 32 -11.75 0.78 -16.60
N CYS A 33 -11.06 1.88 -16.93
CA CYS A 33 -11.10 3.08 -16.09
C CYS A 33 -12.35 3.92 -16.40
N GLU A 34 -13.08 4.33 -15.37
CA GLU A 34 -14.27 5.21 -15.51
C GLU A 34 -13.92 6.60 -16.05
N ARG A 35 -12.76 7.15 -15.65
CA ARG A 35 -12.33 8.49 -16.06
C ARG A 35 -10.83 8.65 -15.98
N GLU A 36 -10.27 9.34 -16.97
CA GLU A 36 -8.86 9.71 -17.02
C GLU A 36 -8.76 11.21 -17.33
N VAL A 37 -8.03 11.94 -16.50
CA VAL A 37 -7.83 13.39 -16.67
C VAL A 37 -6.34 13.65 -16.78
N VAL A 38 -5.92 14.25 -17.90
CA VAL A 38 -4.56 14.76 -18.12
C VAL A 38 -4.60 16.27 -18.07
N ILE A 39 -3.71 16.88 -17.30
CA ILE A 39 -3.62 18.34 -17.13
C ILE A 39 -2.21 18.82 -17.45
N SER A 40 -2.10 20.04 -17.95
CA SER A 40 -0.84 20.77 -18.04
C SER A 40 -0.66 21.66 -16.82
N ILE A 41 0.55 21.68 -16.26
CA ILE A 41 0.91 22.48 -15.09
C ILE A 41 2.08 23.38 -15.49
N PRO A 42 1.82 24.62 -15.94
CA PRO A 42 2.87 25.60 -16.17
C PRO A 42 3.51 26.00 -14.84
N LEU A 43 4.80 25.72 -14.68
CA LEU A 43 5.63 26.03 -13.54
C LEU A 43 6.63 27.13 -13.93
N HIS A 44 6.61 28.24 -13.20
CA HIS A 44 7.56 29.33 -13.45
C HIS A 44 8.89 28.99 -12.78
N ARG A 45 9.96 28.92 -13.57
CA ARG A 45 11.31 28.64 -13.09
C ARG A 45 12.24 29.78 -13.49
N LYS A 46 12.61 30.61 -12.50
CA LYS A 46 13.45 31.79 -12.71
C LYS A 46 12.89 32.68 -13.83
N ASP A 47 13.44 32.55 -15.04
CA ASP A 47 13.11 33.36 -16.22
C ASP A 47 12.37 32.58 -17.33
N ASP A 48 12.01 31.31 -17.11
CA ASP A 48 11.32 30.46 -18.09
C ASP A 48 10.09 29.75 -17.49
N ILE A 49 9.26 29.16 -18.35
CA ILE A 49 8.09 28.36 -17.98
C ILE A 49 8.30 26.92 -18.44
N GLU A 50 8.39 26.01 -17.48
CA GLU A 50 8.34 24.57 -17.76
C GLU A 50 6.90 24.08 -17.63
N VAL A 51 6.41 23.32 -18.61
CA VAL A 51 5.07 22.73 -18.55
C VAL A 51 5.18 21.26 -18.14
N LEU A 52 4.76 20.96 -16.91
CA LEU A 52 4.69 19.60 -16.40
C LEU A 52 3.37 18.93 -16.81
N THR A 53 3.37 17.62 -16.96
CA THR A 53 2.14 16.83 -17.18
C THR A 53 1.67 16.23 -15.85
N GLY A 54 0.41 16.50 -15.51
CA GLY A 54 -0.28 15.92 -14.37
C GLY A 54 -1.39 14.96 -14.79
N TYR A 55 -1.65 13.96 -13.95
CA TYR A 55 -2.64 12.91 -14.19
C TYR A 55 -3.57 12.73 -12.98
N ARG A 56 -4.84 12.40 -13.26
CA ARG A 56 -5.75 11.76 -12.29
C ARG A 56 -6.61 10.72 -13.00
N VAL A 57 -6.38 9.45 -12.68
CA VAL A 57 -7.18 8.32 -13.16
C VAL A 57 -8.11 7.85 -12.05
N GLN A 58 -9.40 7.75 -12.38
CA GLN A 58 -10.44 7.19 -11.53
C GLN A 58 -10.85 5.86 -12.16
N HIS A 59 -10.43 4.76 -11.54
CA HIS A 59 -10.64 3.43 -12.10
C HIS A 59 -12.07 2.96 -11.89
N SER A 60 -12.56 2.97 -10.64
CA SER A 60 -13.91 2.52 -10.32
C SER A 60 -14.47 3.28 -9.13
N SER A 61 -15.80 3.43 -9.12
CA SER A 61 -16.61 4.01 -8.05
C SER A 61 -17.70 3.08 -7.53
N ALA A 62 -17.71 1.82 -8.00
CA ALA A 62 -18.78 0.87 -7.71
C ALA A 62 -19.12 0.81 -6.22
N ARG A 63 -18.09 0.86 -5.35
CA ARG A 63 -18.21 0.77 -3.88
C ARG A 63 -18.18 2.08 -3.11
N GLY A 64 -18.06 3.24 -3.78
CA GLY A 64 -17.98 4.54 -3.11
C GLY A 64 -17.04 5.54 -3.80
N PRO A 65 -16.65 6.64 -3.13
CA PRO A 65 -15.75 7.63 -3.71
C PRO A 65 -14.37 7.02 -3.99
N ARG A 66 -13.66 7.58 -4.96
CA ARG A 66 -12.36 7.02 -5.36
C ARG A 66 -11.28 7.38 -4.34
N LYS A 67 -10.32 6.49 -4.16
CA LYS A 67 -9.21 6.67 -3.22
C LYS A 67 -7.89 6.33 -3.89
N GLY A 68 -6.91 7.22 -3.74
CA GLY A 68 -5.52 6.87 -3.95
C GLY A 68 -4.58 8.05 -4.14
N GLY A 69 -3.29 7.76 -3.98
CA GLY A 69 -2.25 8.75 -3.79
C GLY A 69 -1.86 9.55 -5.03
N ILE A 70 -0.96 10.52 -4.84
CA ILE A 70 -0.36 11.36 -5.87
C ILE A 70 1.14 11.09 -5.90
N ARG A 71 1.65 10.61 -7.04
CA ARG A 71 3.08 10.31 -7.23
C ARG A 71 3.80 11.43 -7.96
N PHE A 72 4.90 11.93 -7.42
CA PHE A 72 5.83 12.82 -8.13
C PHE A 72 7.05 11.99 -8.50
N HIS A 73 7.19 11.67 -9.78
CA HIS A 73 8.34 10.93 -10.30
C HIS A 73 8.47 11.14 -11.81
N GLN A 74 9.70 11.27 -12.30
CA GLN A 74 10.01 11.60 -13.70
C GLN A 74 9.53 10.55 -14.71
N ALA A 75 9.41 9.29 -14.30
CA ALA A 75 8.91 8.20 -15.15
C ALA A 75 7.38 8.04 -15.14
N VAL A 76 6.64 8.88 -14.40
CA VAL A 76 5.17 8.76 -14.35
C VAL A 76 4.56 9.03 -15.71
N ASP A 77 3.84 8.04 -16.24
CA ASP A 77 3.00 8.18 -17.42
C ASP A 77 1.54 7.77 -17.13
N LEU A 78 0.69 7.83 -18.15
CA LEU A 78 -0.73 7.50 -18.00
C LEU A 78 -0.96 6.00 -17.71
N ASP A 79 -0.16 5.10 -18.28
CA ASP A 79 -0.36 3.64 -18.10
C ASP A 79 -0.01 3.20 -16.68
N ASP A 80 1.09 3.73 -16.14
CA ASP A 80 1.48 3.58 -14.74
C ASP A 80 0.36 4.03 -13.79
N VAL A 81 -0.25 5.19 -14.07
CA VAL A 81 -1.31 5.74 -13.23
C VAL A 81 -2.60 4.91 -13.34
N ARG A 82 -2.91 4.33 -14.51
CA ARG A 82 -4.01 3.36 -14.69
C ARG A 82 -3.80 2.11 -13.85
N ALA A 83 -2.62 1.50 -13.95
CA ALA A 83 -2.26 0.29 -13.20
C ALA A 83 -2.45 0.51 -11.69
N LEU A 84 -1.92 1.62 -11.17
CA LEU A 84 -2.00 1.96 -9.76
C LEU A 84 -3.43 2.33 -9.32
N ALA A 85 -4.23 2.97 -10.17
CA ALA A 85 -5.63 3.29 -9.88
C ALA A 85 -6.50 2.02 -9.81
N SER A 86 -6.23 1.05 -10.70
CA SER A 86 -6.86 -0.26 -10.68
C SER A 86 -6.51 -1.03 -9.41
N LEU A 87 -5.23 -1.12 -9.07
CA LEU A 87 -4.78 -1.74 -7.81
C LEU A 87 -5.44 -1.10 -6.57
N MET A 88 -5.68 0.20 -6.57
CA MET A 88 -6.40 0.85 -5.47
C MET A 88 -7.86 0.38 -5.36
N THR A 89 -8.55 0.11 -6.47
CA THR A 89 -9.91 -0.45 -6.47
C THR A 89 -9.93 -1.81 -5.79
N TRP A 90 -8.99 -2.68 -6.17
CA TRP A 90 -8.91 -4.04 -5.63
C TRP A 90 -8.47 -4.04 -4.16
N LYS A 91 -7.51 -3.18 -3.80
CA LYS A 91 -7.01 -3.03 -2.42
C LYS A 91 -8.09 -2.52 -1.47
N THR A 92 -8.86 -1.50 -1.85
CA THR A 92 -9.96 -0.98 -1.01
C THR A 92 -11.10 -1.98 -0.90
N ALA A 93 -11.42 -2.69 -1.98
CA ALA A 93 -12.41 -3.77 -1.96
C ALA A 93 -11.99 -4.93 -1.05
N LEU A 94 -10.72 -5.32 -1.08
CA LEU A 94 -10.17 -6.44 -0.30
C LEU A 94 -10.29 -6.23 1.22
N ILE A 95 -10.02 -5.03 1.70
CA ILE A 95 -10.11 -4.68 3.13
C ILE A 95 -11.49 -4.15 3.56
N ASP A 96 -12.47 -4.24 2.66
CA ASP A 96 -13.87 -3.89 2.92
C ASP A 96 -14.08 -2.45 3.41
N VAL A 97 -13.39 -1.49 2.79
CA VAL A 97 -13.66 -0.05 3.00
C VAL A 97 -14.55 0.49 1.87
N PRO A 98 -15.42 1.48 2.13
CA PRO A 98 -16.40 1.98 1.15
C PRO A 98 -15.75 2.95 0.16
N PHE A 99 -14.71 2.50 -0.54
CA PHE A 99 -13.99 3.25 -1.55
C PHE A 99 -13.93 2.48 -2.86
N GLY A 100 -13.91 3.23 -3.94
CA GLY A 100 -13.40 2.78 -5.23
C GLY A 100 -11.87 2.93 -5.31
N GLY A 101 -11.34 3.12 -6.51
CA GLY A 101 -9.91 3.31 -6.74
C GLY A 101 -9.59 4.47 -7.68
N ALA A 102 -8.56 5.23 -7.33
CA ALA A 102 -7.98 6.26 -8.16
C ALA A 102 -6.47 6.34 -7.94
N LYS A 103 -5.77 7.02 -8.84
CA LYS A 103 -4.39 7.42 -8.65
C LYS A 103 -4.13 8.71 -9.42
N GLY A 104 -3.23 9.54 -8.90
CA GLY A 104 -2.73 10.70 -9.62
C GLY A 104 -1.21 10.69 -9.67
N GLY A 105 -0.67 11.55 -10.51
CA GLY A 105 0.75 11.79 -10.52
C GLY A 105 1.13 13.02 -11.31
N VAL A 106 2.39 13.41 -11.19
CA VAL A 106 3.03 14.47 -11.95
C VAL A 106 4.37 13.93 -12.45
N ALA A 107 4.60 14.04 -13.76
CA ALA A 107 5.85 13.65 -14.40
C ALA A 107 6.94 14.69 -14.07
N VAL A 108 7.59 14.54 -12.93
CA VAL A 108 8.63 15.45 -12.43
C VAL A 108 9.56 14.74 -11.46
N ASP A 109 10.85 15.05 -11.48
CA ASP A 109 11.78 14.64 -10.44
C ASP A 109 11.61 15.55 -9.21
N PRO A 110 11.06 15.06 -8.09
CA PRO A 110 10.81 15.90 -6.91
C PRO A 110 12.08 16.44 -6.26
N SER A 111 13.26 15.85 -6.51
CA SER A 111 14.54 16.32 -5.96
C SER A 111 15.04 17.60 -6.63
N THR A 112 14.54 17.88 -7.83
CA THR A 112 14.88 19.08 -8.60
C THR A 112 14.01 20.29 -8.24
N LEU A 113 12.92 20.08 -7.52
CA LEU A 113 12.00 21.14 -7.11
C LEU A 113 12.45 21.78 -5.81
N SER A 114 12.54 23.12 -5.81
CA SER A 114 12.54 23.88 -4.56
C SER A 114 11.23 23.68 -3.81
N LEU A 115 11.23 24.03 -2.52
CA LEU A 115 10.03 23.90 -1.69
C LEU A 115 8.85 24.72 -2.25
N LEU A 116 9.12 25.93 -2.75
CA LEU A 116 8.11 26.82 -3.32
C LEU A 116 7.55 26.28 -4.64
N GLU A 117 8.42 25.75 -5.51
CA GLU A 117 7.97 25.11 -6.75
C GLU A 117 7.12 23.87 -6.46
N LYS A 118 7.51 23.05 -5.46
CA LYS A 118 6.70 21.89 -5.05
C LYS A 118 5.31 22.32 -4.57
N GLU A 119 5.22 23.40 -3.78
CA GLU A 119 3.94 23.96 -3.36
C GLU A 119 3.11 24.47 -4.56
N GLU A 120 3.73 25.21 -5.48
CA GLU A 120 3.05 25.71 -6.69
C GLU A 120 2.48 24.58 -7.55
N VAL A 121 3.25 23.51 -7.77
CA VAL A 121 2.81 22.32 -8.52
C VAL A 121 1.58 21.70 -7.86
N VAL A 122 1.60 21.51 -6.54
CA VAL A 122 0.47 20.91 -5.80
C VAL A 122 -0.78 21.79 -5.86
N ARG A 123 -0.62 23.10 -5.67
CA ARG A 123 -1.75 24.03 -5.72
C ARG A 123 -2.38 24.08 -7.11
N ARG A 124 -1.56 24.16 -8.16
CA ARG A 124 -2.04 24.12 -9.55
C ARG A 124 -2.70 22.78 -9.89
N TRP A 125 -2.09 21.66 -9.50
CA TRP A 125 -2.67 20.33 -9.68
C TRP A 125 -4.06 20.22 -9.03
N THR A 126 -4.17 20.71 -7.79
CA THR A 126 -5.43 20.71 -7.03
C THR A 126 -6.49 21.56 -7.71
N ARG A 127 -6.14 22.79 -8.11
CA ARG A 127 -7.06 23.73 -8.77
C ARG A 127 -7.58 23.19 -10.10
N SER A 128 -6.69 22.61 -10.91
CA SER A 128 -7.06 22.03 -12.22
C SER A 128 -7.97 20.81 -12.10
N LEU A 129 -7.98 20.13 -10.95
CA LEU A 129 -8.74 18.90 -10.72
C LEU A 129 -9.86 19.07 -9.69
N VAL A 130 -10.15 20.29 -9.22
CA VAL A 130 -11.09 20.54 -8.12
C VAL A 130 -12.46 19.91 -8.34
N HIS A 131 -12.97 19.89 -9.58
CA HIS A 131 -14.27 19.32 -9.93
C HIS A 131 -14.33 17.79 -9.82
N VAL A 132 -13.18 17.10 -9.87
CA VAL A 132 -13.13 15.63 -9.67
C VAL A 132 -12.78 15.26 -8.24
N LEU A 133 -12.12 16.15 -7.49
CA LEU A 133 -11.70 15.96 -6.10
C LEU A 133 -12.84 16.24 -5.11
N GLY A 134 -12.76 15.68 -3.91
CA GLY A 134 -13.64 16.00 -2.80
C GLY A 134 -13.99 14.77 -1.96
N HIS A 135 -14.42 14.99 -0.71
CA HIS A 135 -14.57 13.90 0.26
C HIS A 135 -15.64 12.86 -0.11
N GLN A 136 -16.58 13.17 -1.01
CA GLN A 136 -17.58 12.25 -1.57
C GLN A 136 -17.34 11.90 -3.05
N ARG A 137 -16.26 12.40 -3.66
CA ARG A 137 -15.95 12.18 -5.09
C ARG A 137 -14.66 11.38 -5.27
N ASP A 138 -13.55 11.96 -4.80
CA ASP A 138 -12.21 11.42 -4.96
C ASP A 138 -11.26 12.03 -3.92
N ILE A 139 -10.58 11.17 -3.16
CA ILE A 139 -9.78 11.54 -1.98
C ILE A 139 -8.31 11.17 -2.20
N PRO A 140 -7.43 12.15 -2.50
CA PRO A 140 -6.01 11.91 -2.65
C PRO A 140 -5.31 11.47 -1.36
N ALA A 141 -4.04 11.08 -1.49
CA ALA A 141 -3.14 10.70 -0.40
C ALA A 141 -1.67 10.90 -0.85
N PRO A 142 -0.70 10.78 0.06
CA PRO A 142 0.69 10.68 -0.33
C PRO A 142 0.95 9.41 -1.15
N ASP A 143 1.96 9.49 -2.02
CA ASP A 143 2.65 8.38 -2.67
C ASP A 143 4.12 8.79 -2.85
N MET A 144 4.90 8.07 -3.64
CA MET A 144 6.31 8.39 -3.88
C MET A 144 6.48 9.85 -4.37
N GLY A 145 7.43 10.57 -3.76
CA GLY A 145 7.70 11.99 -4.05
C GLY A 145 6.77 13.00 -3.37
N THR A 146 5.71 12.54 -2.71
CA THR A 146 4.79 13.39 -1.93
C THR A 146 4.70 12.93 -0.47
N ASP A 147 4.23 13.81 0.40
CA ASP A 147 4.29 13.63 1.85
C ASP A 147 3.13 14.37 2.55
N ALA A 148 3.14 14.35 3.88
CA ALA A 148 2.12 15.04 4.68
C ALA A 148 2.06 16.55 4.42
N ARG A 149 3.20 17.20 4.15
CA ARG A 149 3.23 18.63 3.82
C ARG A 149 2.56 18.90 2.46
N THR A 150 2.80 18.02 1.50
CA THR A 150 2.13 18.05 0.19
C THR A 150 0.61 17.93 0.36
N MET A 151 0.14 17.06 1.24
CA MET A 151 -1.29 16.93 1.54
C MET A 151 -1.87 18.14 2.27
N ALA A 152 -1.08 18.81 3.11
CA ALA A 152 -1.48 20.05 3.76
C ALA A 152 -1.74 21.17 2.73
N TRP A 153 -0.84 21.34 1.76
CA TRP A 153 -1.04 22.33 0.68
C TRP A 153 -2.23 22.01 -0.22
N LEU A 154 -2.43 20.72 -0.55
CA LEU A 154 -3.61 20.29 -1.30
C LEU A 154 -4.90 20.61 -0.53
N MET A 155 -4.94 20.28 0.77
CA MET A 155 -6.10 20.57 1.61
C MET A 155 -6.39 22.08 1.66
N ASP A 156 -5.36 22.90 1.88
CA ASP A 156 -5.48 24.35 1.95
C ASP A 156 -5.98 24.95 0.63
N GLU A 157 -5.41 24.53 -0.51
CA GLU A 157 -5.89 24.99 -1.82
C GLU A 157 -7.34 24.56 -2.09
N PHE A 158 -7.70 23.32 -1.73
CA PHE A 158 -9.08 22.84 -1.84
C PHE A 158 -10.03 23.67 -0.96
N HIS A 159 -9.64 24.02 0.26
CA HIS A 159 -10.45 24.84 1.17
C HIS A 159 -10.72 26.23 0.60
N ARG A 160 -9.75 26.83 -0.09
CA ARG A 160 -9.94 28.13 -0.75
C ARG A 160 -10.96 28.09 -1.88
N LEU A 161 -11.15 26.93 -2.53
CA LEU A 161 -12.01 26.77 -3.69
C LEU A 161 -13.42 26.28 -3.31
N GLU A 162 -13.52 25.31 -2.40
CA GLU A 162 -14.75 24.55 -2.11
C GLU A 162 -15.21 24.69 -0.65
N GLY A 163 -14.52 25.51 0.15
CA GLY A 163 -14.77 25.68 1.58
C GLY A 163 -14.12 24.61 2.46
N PHE A 164 -14.26 24.77 3.78
CA PHE A 164 -13.57 23.93 4.77
C PHE A 164 -14.02 22.47 4.71
N GLN A 165 -13.15 21.61 4.19
CA GLN A 165 -13.40 20.18 3.98
C GLN A 165 -12.13 19.35 4.24
N PRO A 166 -11.75 19.05 5.50
CA PRO A 166 -10.49 18.35 5.80
C PRO A 166 -10.45 16.91 5.26
N ALA A 167 -11.62 16.30 5.01
CA ALA A 167 -11.76 14.97 4.44
C ALA A 167 -11.50 14.90 2.92
N CYS A 168 -11.20 16.01 2.25
CA CYS A 168 -10.88 16.01 0.81
C CYS A 168 -9.58 15.25 0.48
N VAL A 169 -8.70 15.06 1.46
CA VAL A 169 -7.41 14.38 1.33
C VAL A 169 -7.05 13.68 2.64
N THR A 170 -6.24 12.62 2.56
CA THR A 170 -5.74 11.87 3.73
C THR A 170 -4.21 11.88 3.78
N GLY A 171 -3.60 11.45 4.87
CA GLY A 171 -2.15 11.47 5.08
C GLY A 171 -1.64 12.86 5.43
N LYS A 172 -2.49 13.66 6.11
CA LYS A 172 -2.14 15.01 6.56
C LYS A 172 -1.29 14.96 7.85
N PRO A 173 -0.60 16.06 8.21
CA PRO A 173 -0.01 16.21 9.54
C PRO A 173 -1.07 16.07 10.63
N VAL A 174 -0.71 15.53 11.80
CA VAL A 174 -1.65 15.33 12.91
C VAL A 174 -2.23 16.66 13.39
N GLU A 175 -1.40 17.70 13.39
CA GLU A 175 -1.75 19.08 13.70
C GLU A 175 -2.75 19.69 12.71
N LEU A 176 -2.90 19.06 11.54
CA LEU A 176 -3.76 19.49 10.45
C LEU A 176 -4.74 18.38 10.04
N PHE A 177 -5.50 17.91 11.03
CA PHE A 177 -6.57 16.90 10.87
C PHE A 177 -6.08 15.53 10.38
N GLY A 178 -4.80 15.22 10.47
CA GLY A 178 -4.25 13.87 10.27
C GLY A 178 -4.61 12.93 11.40
N ALA A 179 -4.57 11.61 11.15
CA ALA A 179 -4.82 10.60 12.17
C ALA A 179 -3.52 10.18 12.87
N PRO A 180 -3.46 10.13 14.22
CA PRO A 180 -2.21 9.90 14.96
C PRO A 180 -1.57 8.52 14.70
N GLY A 181 -2.36 7.49 14.43
CA GLY A 181 -1.83 6.15 14.12
C GLY A 181 -1.51 5.92 12.64
N ARG A 182 -1.63 6.94 11.78
CA ARG A 182 -1.50 6.73 10.33
C ARG A 182 -0.08 6.35 9.91
N GLU A 183 0.93 6.89 10.57
CA GLU A 183 2.35 6.63 10.27
C GLU A 183 2.70 5.15 10.47
N GLU A 184 2.24 4.55 11.56
CA GLU A 184 2.50 3.14 11.90
C GLU A 184 1.60 2.15 11.15
N ALA A 185 0.50 2.61 10.54
CA ALA A 185 -0.59 1.75 10.09
C ALA A 185 -0.16 0.65 9.10
N THR A 186 0.77 0.93 8.19
CA THR A 186 1.24 -0.09 7.23
C THR A 186 2.07 -1.16 7.92
N GLY A 187 3.11 -0.78 8.69
CA GLY A 187 3.98 -1.74 9.38
C GLY A 187 3.21 -2.55 10.42
N ARG A 188 2.32 -1.89 11.16
CA ARG A 188 1.41 -2.55 12.09
C ARG A 188 0.47 -3.53 11.40
N GLY A 189 -0.10 -3.15 10.26
CA GLY A 189 -0.91 -4.06 9.45
C GLY A 189 -0.14 -5.29 8.98
N VAL A 190 1.11 -5.12 8.53
CA VAL A 190 1.99 -6.23 8.12
C VAL A 190 2.22 -7.21 9.27
N ALA A 191 2.56 -6.72 10.47
CA ALA A 191 2.77 -7.56 11.65
C ALA A 191 1.49 -8.30 12.10
N GLN A 192 0.32 -7.64 12.02
CA GLN A 192 -0.96 -8.27 12.33
C GLN A 192 -1.34 -9.36 11.32
N ILE A 193 -1.08 -9.11 10.03
CA ILE A 193 -1.25 -10.12 8.99
C ILE A 193 -0.29 -11.29 9.22
N ALA A 194 0.95 -11.05 9.62
CA ALA A 194 1.90 -12.10 9.98
C ALA A 194 1.36 -12.97 11.13
N ALA A 195 0.90 -12.35 12.22
CA ALA A 195 0.31 -13.06 13.35
C ALA A 195 -0.93 -13.89 12.95
N ALA A 196 -1.88 -13.29 12.23
CA ALA A 196 -3.06 -13.99 11.73
C ALA A 196 -2.69 -15.15 10.79
N THR A 197 -1.61 -15.01 10.02
CA THR A 197 -1.09 -16.07 9.15
C THR A 197 -0.57 -17.25 9.96
N LEU A 198 0.24 -17.00 10.99
CA LEU A 198 0.73 -18.04 11.88
C LEU A 198 -0.45 -18.77 12.56
N GLU A 199 -1.41 -18.03 13.12
CA GLU A 199 -2.56 -18.60 13.82
C GLU A 199 -3.45 -19.48 12.94
N LYS A 200 -3.72 -19.06 11.69
CA LYS A 200 -4.53 -19.88 10.74
C LYS A 200 -3.81 -21.11 10.21
N ASN A 201 -2.51 -21.21 10.45
CA ASN A 201 -1.71 -22.39 10.08
C ASN A 201 -1.21 -23.13 11.32
N ASP A 202 -1.89 -22.96 12.47
CA ASP A 202 -1.62 -23.65 13.73
C ASP A 202 -0.18 -23.44 14.27
N VAL A 203 0.46 -22.32 13.91
CA VAL A 203 1.78 -21.92 14.40
C VAL A 203 1.62 -20.88 15.51
N LYS A 204 2.34 -21.07 16.61
CA LYS A 204 2.31 -20.15 17.74
C LYS A 204 3.01 -18.83 17.40
N VAL A 205 2.28 -17.72 17.51
CA VAL A 205 2.82 -16.36 17.28
C VAL A 205 3.96 -16.06 18.25
N LYS A 206 3.73 -16.26 19.56
CA LYS A 206 4.73 -15.98 20.58
C LYS A 206 5.92 -16.92 20.46
N GLY A 207 7.08 -16.35 20.16
CA GLY A 207 8.36 -17.05 19.99
C GLY A 207 8.74 -17.33 18.54
N ALA A 208 7.85 -17.10 17.57
CA ALA A 208 8.16 -17.23 16.14
C ALA A 208 9.28 -16.25 15.75
N THR A 209 10.20 -16.70 14.91
CA THR A 209 11.36 -15.94 14.44
C THR A 209 11.01 -15.15 13.18
N VAL A 210 11.46 -13.90 13.11
CA VAL A 210 11.13 -12.97 12.04
C VAL A 210 12.38 -12.32 11.47
N ALA A 211 12.54 -12.37 10.15
CA ALA A 211 13.54 -11.60 9.42
C ALA A 211 12.84 -10.48 8.62
N ILE A 212 13.39 -9.26 8.64
CA ILE A 212 12.76 -8.08 8.04
C ILE A 212 13.75 -7.34 7.16
N GLN A 213 13.47 -7.25 5.86
CA GLN A 213 14.28 -6.43 4.96
C GLN A 213 13.68 -5.03 4.87
N GLY A 214 14.47 -4.03 5.27
CA GLY A 214 14.08 -2.62 5.30
C GLY A 214 13.81 -2.10 6.72
N PHE A 215 14.53 -1.07 7.14
CA PHE A 215 14.31 -0.34 8.40
C PHE A 215 13.69 1.04 8.18
N GLY A 216 13.00 1.22 7.05
CA GLY A 216 12.17 2.38 6.78
C GLY A 216 10.86 2.35 7.59
N ASN A 217 9.92 3.22 7.24
CA ASN A 217 8.66 3.34 7.99
C ASN A 217 7.90 2.02 8.14
N VAL A 218 7.73 1.24 7.06
CA VAL A 218 6.99 -0.03 7.13
C VAL A 218 7.73 -1.05 8.00
N GLY A 219 9.00 -1.31 7.70
CA GLY A 219 9.75 -2.36 8.37
C GLY A 219 10.06 -2.07 9.84
N ARG A 220 10.38 -0.83 10.23
CA ARG A 220 10.62 -0.49 11.65
C ARG A 220 9.37 -0.67 12.51
N TYR A 221 8.19 -0.28 12.01
CA TYR A 221 6.92 -0.47 12.72
C TYR A 221 6.47 -1.93 12.69
N ALA A 222 6.70 -2.65 11.59
CA ALA A 222 6.46 -4.09 11.55
C ALA A 222 7.33 -4.82 12.60
N ALA A 223 8.61 -4.49 12.68
CA ALA A 223 9.54 -5.05 13.66
C ALA A 223 9.09 -4.78 15.10
N LEU A 224 8.70 -3.53 15.40
CA LEU A 224 8.23 -3.14 16.72
C LEU A 224 6.96 -3.91 17.12
N VAL A 225 5.97 -3.96 16.22
CA VAL A 225 4.70 -4.66 16.50
C VAL A 225 4.90 -6.17 16.56
N CYS A 226 5.82 -6.73 15.78
CA CYS A 226 6.19 -8.14 15.91
C CYS A 226 6.72 -8.44 17.33
N GLN A 227 7.59 -7.58 17.87
CA GLN A 227 8.09 -7.69 19.25
C GLN A 227 6.96 -7.52 20.29
N GLU A 228 6.04 -6.58 20.10
CA GLU A 228 4.85 -6.38 20.97
C GLU A 228 3.96 -7.63 21.03
N LEU A 229 3.82 -8.34 19.90
CA LEU A 229 3.07 -9.60 19.80
C LEU A 229 3.85 -10.81 20.33
N GLY A 230 5.10 -10.61 20.77
CA GLY A 230 5.96 -11.64 21.35
C GLY A 230 6.70 -12.52 20.32
N MET A 231 6.77 -12.09 19.05
CA MET A 231 7.67 -12.68 18.07
C MET A 231 9.11 -12.21 18.33
N LYS A 232 10.09 -12.96 17.81
CA LYS A 232 11.52 -12.66 17.91
C LYS A 232 12.03 -12.13 16.58
N VAL A 233 12.32 -10.84 16.49
CA VAL A 233 12.99 -10.29 15.30
C VAL A 233 14.45 -10.70 15.34
N VAL A 234 14.86 -11.65 14.50
CA VAL A 234 16.20 -12.23 14.50
C VAL A 234 17.13 -11.63 13.45
N ALA A 235 16.57 -10.94 12.46
CA ALA A 235 17.36 -10.21 11.47
C ALA A 235 16.60 -8.98 10.96
N ILE A 236 17.33 -7.88 10.74
CA ILE A 236 16.78 -6.67 10.13
C ILE A 236 17.82 -5.94 9.29
N SER A 237 17.44 -5.40 8.13
CA SER A 237 18.37 -4.63 7.26
C SER A 237 17.84 -3.27 6.84
N ASP A 238 18.75 -2.40 6.44
CA ASP A 238 18.49 -1.20 5.65
C ASP A 238 19.54 -1.04 4.54
N VAL A 239 19.62 0.14 3.93
CA VAL A 239 20.57 0.43 2.85
C VAL A 239 22.05 0.33 3.26
N THR A 240 22.35 0.37 4.56
CA THR A 240 23.71 0.31 5.10
C THR A 240 24.18 -1.10 5.46
N GLY A 241 23.26 -2.06 5.55
CA GLY A 241 23.57 -3.44 5.90
C GLY A 241 22.48 -4.09 6.75
N GLY A 242 22.75 -5.30 7.21
CA GLY A 242 21.88 -6.08 8.09
C GLY A 242 22.50 -6.35 9.46
N ILE A 243 21.63 -6.52 10.46
CA ILE A 243 21.95 -6.98 11.80
C ILE A 243 21.27 -8.32 12.02
N VAL A 244 21.98 -9.27 12.63
CA VAL A 244 21.44 -10.58 13.01
C VAL A 244 21.65 -10.80 14.52
N ASP A 245 20.60 -11.26 15.20
CA ASP A 245 20.70 -11.77 16.57
C ASP A 245 19.70 -12.92 16.76
N LYS A 246 20.22 -14.15 16.89
CA LYS A 246 19.40 -15.37 17.09
C LYS A 246 18.61 -15.35 18.39
N LYS A 247 19.00 -14.54 19.39
CA LYS A 247 18.26 -14.38 20.64
C LYS A 247 17.10 -13.38 20.50
N GLY A 248 17.16 -12.52 19.49
CA GLY A 248 16.18 -11.48 19.19
C GLY A 248 16.78 -10.08 19.40
N ILE A 249 16.58 -9.21 18.42
CA ILE A 249 17.00 -7.81 18.43
C ILE A 249 16.01 -6.99 19.27
N ASP A 250 16.51 -6.14 20.17
CA ASP A 250 15.66 -5.18 20.89
C ASP A 250 15.29 -4.01 19.98
N ILE A 251 14.16 -4.15 19.28
CA ILE A 251 13.67 -3.14 18.33
C ILE A 251 13.35 -1.83 19.01
N GLN A 252 12.90 -1.85 20.28
CA GLN A 252 12.57 -0.64 21.01
C GLN A 252 13.80 0.23 21.24
N SER A 253 14.95 -0.39 21.52
CA SER A 253 16.23 0.33 21.70
C SER A 253 16.73 1.01 20.42
N ILE A 254 16.44 0.43 19.25
CA ILE A 254 16.93 0.92 17.95
C ILE A 254 15.89 1.72 17.16
N PHE A 255 14.65 1.81 17.64
CA PHE A 255 13.51 2.35 16.88
C PHE A 255 13.72 3.79 16.37
N MET A 256 14.41 4.62 17.16
CA MET A 256 14.67 6.03 16.83
C MET A 256 15.91 6.23 15.95
N HIS A 257 16.70 5.17 15.70
CA HIS A 257 17.85 5.25 14.80
C HIS A 257 17.36 5.41 13.35
N LYS A 258 17.94 6.37 12.63
CA LYS A 258 17.62 6.58 11.20
C LYS A 258 18.24 5.52 10.30
N THR A 259 19.31 4.89 10.77
CA THR A 259 20.09 3.88 10.05
C THR A 259 20.65 2.86 11.03
N LEU A 260 20.71 1.60 10.59
CA LEU A 260 21.31 0.49 11.32
C LEU A 260 22.83 0.59 11.41
N GLU A 261 23.51 1.39 10.59
CA GLU A 261 24.96 1.66 10.71
C GLU A 261 25.32 2.19 12.11
N SER A 262 24.44 3.02 12.68
CA SER A 262 24.63 3.63 14.00
C SER A 262 24.31 2.73 15.19
N VAL A 263 23.81 1.51 14.93
CA VAL A 263 23.44 0.53 15.96
C VAL A 263 24.63 -0.38 16.26
N GLN A 264 24.95 -0.61 17.53
CA GLN A 264 25.96 -1.62 17.87
C GLN A 264 25.36 -3.03 17.76
N ALA A 265 26.03 -3.90 17.02
CA ALA A 265 25.61 -5.28 16.79
C ALA A 265 26.82 -6.21 16.74
N GLU A 266 26.71 -7.39 17.34
CA GLU A 266 27.75 -8.42 17.33
C GLU A 266 27.92 -9.06 15.95
N GLU A 267 26.81 -9.31 15.26
CA GLU A 267 26.77 -9.93 13.93
C GLU A 267 26.14 -8.98 12.92
N ARG A 268 26.90 -8.64 11.87
CA ARG A 268 26.47 -7.83 10.74
C ARG A 268 26.60 -8.62 9.45
N VAL A 269 25.63 -8.42 8.57
CA VAL A 269 25.52 -9.09 7.27
C VAL A 269 25.23 -8.07 6.17
N GLY A 270 25.34 -8.47 4.91
CA GLY A 270 24.87 -7.68 3.78
C GLY A 270 23.37 -7.43 3.84
N ALA A 271 22.91 -6.30 3.28
CA ALA A 271 21.49 -5.93 3.32
C ALA A 271 20.57 -6.98 2.67
N SER A 272 21.03 -7.61 1.58
CA SER A 272 20.34 -8.69 0.88
C SER A 272 20.41 -10.03 1.61
N GLU A 273 21.47 -10.28 2.40
CA GLU A 273 21.67 -11.53 3.12
C GLU A 273 20.62 -11.74 4.22
N VAL A 274 20.00 -10.66 4.72
CA VAL A 274 18.85 -10.75 5.66
C VAL A 274 17.66 -11.51 5.07
N LEU A 275 17.47 -11.48 3.74
CA LEU A 275 16.40 -12.25 3.09
C LEU A 275 16.64 -13.77 3.16
N GLU A 276 17.90 -14.17 3.35
CA GLU A 276 18.35 -15.57 3.31
C GLU A 276 18.51 -16.15 4.74
N VAL A 277 18.24 -15.35 5.77
CA VAL A 277 18.28 -15.80 7.17
C VAL A 277 17.15 -16.78 7.44
N ASN A 278 17.50 -17.95 7.99
CA ASN A 278 16.53 -18.95 8.43
C ASN A 278 15.59 -18.38 9.51
N CYS A 279 14.30 -18.33 9.20
CA CYS A 279 13.27 -17.80 10.09
C CYS A 279 11.91 -18.45 9.80
N ASP A 280 10.95 -18.26 10.72
CA ASP A 280 9.57 -18.69 10.48
C ASP A 280 8.88 -17.73 9.49
N VAL A 281 9.05 -16.42 9.71
CA VAL A 281 8.41 -15.34 8.95
C VAL A 281 9.44 -14.41 8.31
N LEU A 282 9.38 -14.25 6.99
CA LEU A 282 10.15 -13.26 6.24
C LEU A 282 9.25 -12.09 5.81
N ILE A 283 9.69 -10.86 6.09
CA ILE A 283 8.98 -9.62 5.74
C ILE A 283 9.85 -8.75 4.83
N PRO A 284 9.73 -8.86 3.50
CA PRO A 284 10.37 -7.91 2.58
C PRO A 284 9.61 -6.58 2.56
N ALA A 285 10.24 -5.50 3.03
CA ALA A 285 9.61 -4.20 3.25
C ALA A 285 10.45 -3.01 2.71
N ALA A 286 11.37 -3.24 1.77
CA ALA A 286 12.15 -2.18 1.12
C ALA A 286 11.75 -1.91 -0.34
N LEU A 287 12.19 -2.75 -1.28
CA LEU A 287 12.02 -2.55 -2.73
C LEU A 287 11.27 -3.72 -3.38
N GLY A 288 10.75 -3.48 -4.58
CA GLY A 288 10.17 -4.54 -5.43
C GLY A 288 11.25 -5.43 -6.06
N GLY A 289 10.90 -6.68 -6.37
CA GLY A 289 11.79 -7.63 -7.08
C GLY A 289 13.05 -8.07 -6.33
N VAL A 290 13.08 -7.89 -5.01
CA VAL A 290 14.24 -8.22 -4.17
C VAL A 290 14.38 -9.71 -3.89
N ILE A 291 13.30 -10.48 -4.05
CA ILE A 291 13.31 -11.93 -4.07
C ILE A 291 13.05 -12.36 -5.51
N ASN A 292 14.05 -12.98 -6.13
CA ASN A 292 14.11 -13.19 -7.58
C ASN A 292 14.83 -14.51 -7.89
N GLU A 293 15.05 -14.77 -9.18
CA GLU A 293 15.66 -15.98 -9.73
C GLU A 293 17.04 -16.28 -9.10
N GLU A 294 17.78 -15.24 -8.70
CA GLU A 294 19.17 -15.37 -8.20
C GLU A 294 19.23 -15.81 -6.74
N ASN A 295 18.22 -15.49 -5.93
CA ASN A 295 18.22 -15.75 -4.48
C ASN A 295 17.10 -16.65 -3.98
N VAL A 296 16.09 -16.95 -4.81
CA VAL A 296 14.93 -17.76 -4.39
C VAL A 296 15.34 -19.11 -3.77
N GLY A 297 16.37 -19.75 -4.30
CA GLY A 297 16.88 -21.03 -3.77
C GLY A 297 17.58 -20.96 -2.41
N ARG A 298 17.83 -19.75 -1.88
CA ARG A 298 18.44 -19.50 -0.57
C ARG A 298 17.45 -18.96 0.47
N ILE A 299 16.21 -18.64 0.07
CA ILE A 299 15.17 -18.20 0.99
C ILE A 299 14.73 -19.38 1.86
N ASN A 300 14.81 -19.21 3.18
CA ASN A 300 14.43 -20.23 4.14
C ASN A 300 13.41 -19.66 5.15
N ALA A 301 12.17 -19.52 4.68
CA ALA A 301 11.06 -19.06 5.47
C ALA A 301 9.76 -19.82 5.13
N SER A 302 9.03 -20.23 6.16
CA SER A 302 7.74 -20.91 5.98
C SER A 302 6.62 -19.93 5.58
N PHE A 303 6.72 -18.68 6.04
CA PHE A 303 5.75 -17.64 5.78
C PHE A 303 6.44 -16.39 5.23
N ILE A 304 5.91 -15.84 4.15
CA ILE A 304 6.44 -14.62 3.51
C ILE A 304 5.32 -13.58 3.48
N ILE A 305 5.55 -12.42 4.10
CA ILE A 305 4.55 -11.36 4.25
C ILE A 305 5.03 -10.11 3.51
N GLU A 306 4.44 -9.83 2.36
CA GLU A 306 4.90 -8.76 1.46
C GLU A 306 4.61 -7.35 2.02
N GLY A 307 5.56 -6.78 2.76
CA GLY A 307 5.46 -5.42 3.29
C GLY A 307 5.67 -4.33 2.22
N ALA A 308 6.53 -4.60 1.24
CA ALA A 308 6.71 -3.77 0.04
C ALA A 308 5.66 -4.11 -1.02
N ASN A 309 5.59 -3.31 -2.10
CA ASN A 309 4.80 -3.68 -3.27
C ASN A 309 5.66 -4.55 -4.19
N GLN A 310 5.12 -5.68 -4.63
CA GLN A 310 5.77 -6.66 -5.52
C GLN A 310 7.22 -7.02 -5.14
N PRO A 311 7.53 -7.40 -3.89
CA PRO A 311 8.89 -7.76 -3.50
C PRO A 311 9.41 -9.04 -4.15
N LEU A 312 8.52 -9.91 -4.65
CA LEU A 312 8.87 -11.16 -5.33
C LEU A 312 8.67 -11.03 -6.84
N THR A 313 9.56 -11.62 -7.64
CA THR A 313 9.29 -11.85 -9.07
C THR A 313 8.26 -12.98 -9.23
N SER A 314 7.56 -13.02 -10.37
CA SER A 314 6.58 -14.06 -10.66
C SER A 314 7.18 -15.47 -10.61
N TYR A 315 8.45 -15.62 -11.04
CA TYR A 315 9.18 -16.89 -10.93
C TYR A 315 9.43 -17.26 -9.47
N ALA A 316 9.98 -16.33 -8.68
CA ALA A 316 10.28 -16.60 -7.28
C ALA A 316 9.03 -16.95 -6.45
N ASP A 317 7.91 -16.26 -6.71
CA ASP A 317 6.62 -16.55 -6.10
C ASP A 317 6.12 -17.98 -6.41
N GLN A 318 6.33 -18.48 -7.63
CA GLN A 318 5.96 -19.86 -7.99
C GLN A 318 6.88 -20.89 -7.31
N GLU A 319 8.19 -20.70 -7.39
CA GLU A 319 9.17 -21.62 -6.80
C GLU A 319 9.00 -21.75 -5.29
N LEU A 320 8.82 -20.64 -4.56
CA LEU A 320 8.61 -20.65 -3.11
C LEU A 320 7.33 -21.37 -2.71
N ARG A 321 6.26 -21.23 -3.51
CA ARG A 321 5.01 -21.98 -3.28
C ARG A 321 5.19 -23.48 -3.50
N VAL A 322 5.97 -23.89 -4.51
CA VAL A 322 6.32 -25.30 -4.75
C VAL A 322 7.14 -25.87 -3.59
N GLN A 323 8.03 -25.06 -3.00
CA GLN A 323 8.81 -25.41 -1.80
C GLN A 323 7.96 -25.45 -0.52
N GLY A 324 6.70 -25.03 -0.57
CA GLY A 324 5.75 -25.08 0.54
C GLY A 324 5.62 -23.80 1.36
N SER A 325 6.30 -22.70 0.97
CA SER A 325 6.14 -21.41 1.64
C SER A 325 4.76 -20.82 1.38
N ILE A 326 4.15 -20.25 2.42
CA ILE A 326 2.90 -19.52 2.33
C ILE A 326 3.20 -18.04 2.13
N ILE A 327 2.81 -17.51 0.97
CA ILE A 327 3.05 -16.12 0.60
C ILE A 327 1.77 -15.32 0.78
N VAL A 328 1.81 -14.29 1.62
CA VAL A 328 0.72 -13.34 1.79
C VAL A 328 0.96 -12.12 0.90
N PRO A 329 0.09 -11.87 -0.09
CA PRO A 329 0.34 -10.88 -1.14
C PRO A 329 0.32 -9.45 -0.60
N ASP A 330 1.10 -8.59 -1.22
CA ASP A 330 1.28 -7.17 -0.93
C ASP A 330 -0.05 -6.39 -0.86
N ILE A 331 -0.97 -6.68 -1.78
CA ILE A 331 -2.29 -6.07 -1.85
C ILE A 331 -3.08 -6.24 -0.53
N LEU A 332 -2.81 -7.32 0.21
CA LEU A 332 -3.34 -7.58 1.54
C LEU A 332 -2.38 -7.10 2.64
N ALA A 333 -1.14 -7.58 2.63
CA ALA A 333 -0.19 -7.40 3.71
C ALA A 333 0.07 -5.93 4.04
N ASN A 334 0.27 -5.08 3.03
CA ASN A 334 0.57 -3.66 3.21
C ASN A 334 -0.69 -2.74 3.21
N SER A 335 -1.89 -3.33 3.22
CA SER A 335 -3.15 -2.57 3.14
C SER A 335 -3.52 -1.78 4.40
N GLY A 336 -2.79 -2.00 5.51
CA GLY A 336 -2.96 -1.25 6.76
C GLY A 336 -2.84 0.26 6.58
N GLY A 337 -2.02 0.73 5.64
CA GLY A 337 -1.96 2.15 5.29
C GLY A 337 -3.28 2.66 4.70
N VAL A 338 -3.92 1.92 3.80
CA VAL A 338 -5.21 2.32 3.22
C VAL A 338 -6.30 2.32 4.29
N MET A 339 -6.28 1.34 5.19
CA MET A 339 -7.19 1.31 6.35
C MET A 339 -6.98 2.53 7.27
N GLY A 340 -5.73 2.90 7.55
CA GLY A 340 -5.43 4.12 8.31
C GLY A 340 -5.93 5.39 7.63
N SER A 341 -5.79 5.49 6.30
CA SER A 341 -6.34 6.60 5.52
C SER A 341 -7.87 6.62 5.55
N TYR A 342 -8.52 5.45 5.55
CA TYR A 342 -9.96 5.36 5.74
C TYR A 342 -10.35 5.91 7.12
N PHE A 343 -9.69 5.49 8.20
CA PHE A 343 -9.97 6.02 9.54
C PHE A 343 -9.78 7.53 9.63
N GLU A 344 -8.71 8.09 9.05
CA GLU A 344 -8.52 9.55 8.96
C GLU A 344 -9.69 10.23 8.26
N TRP A 345 -10.11 9.72 7.10
CA TRP A 345 -11.25 10.25 6.37
C TRP A 345 -12.55 10.19 7.20
N THR A 346 -12.82 9.08 7.91
CA THR A 346 -14.00 8.98 8.78
C THR A 346 -13.98 10.03 9.91
N GLN A 347 -12.84 10.19 10.57
CA GLN A 347 -12.66 11.14 11.68
C GLN A 347 -12.82 12.58 11.20
N ASN A 348 -12.35 12.89 9.99
CA ASN A 348 -12.49 14.22 9.40
C ASN A 348 -13.94 14.54 8.99
N ILE A 349 -14.70 13.55 8.49
CA ILE A 349 -16.14 13.73 8.23
C ILE A 349 -16.90 13.95 9.54
N GLN A 350 -16.55 13.19 10.58
CA GLN A 350 -17.16 13.32 11.90
C GLN A 350 -16.69 14.57 12.66
N GLN A 351 -15.61 15.21 12.19
CA GLN A 351 -14.87 16.25 12.91
C GLN A 351 -14.52 15.84 14.34
N PHE A 352 -14.17 14.56 14.52
CA PHE A 352 -13.88 13.95 15.81
C PHE A 352 -12.71 12.97 15.70
N SER A 353 -11.62 13.27 16.40
CA SER A 353 -10.40 12.46 16.38
C SER A 353 -10.43 11.35 17.44
N TRP A 354 -9.85 10.20 17.11
CA TRP A 354 -9.73 9.08 18.03
C TRP A 354 -8.38 9.11 18.76
N PRO A 355 -8.32 8.60 20.00
CA PRO A 355 -7.04 8.28 20.63
C PRO A 355 -6.34 7.15 19.87
N ILE A 356 -5.00 7.15 19.92
CA ILE A 356 -4.16 6.18 19.18
C ILE A 356 -4.49 4.72 19.52
N ASP A 357 -4.80 4.41 20.78
CA ASP A 357 -5.15 3.04 21.20
C ASP A 357 -6.46 2.53 20.59
N LYS A 358 -7.42 3.43 20.32
CA LYS A 358 -8.64 3.07 19.58
C LYS A 358 -8.30 2.83 18.12
N PHE A 359 -7.51 3.70 17.50
CA PHE A 359 -7.05 3.53 16.11
C PHE A 359 -6.34 2.19 15.93
N ARG A 360 -5.42 1.85 16.83
CA ARG A 360 -4.67 0.59 16.86
C ARG A 360 -5.59 -0.62 16.93
N ARG A 361 -6.46 -0.69 17.94
CA ARG A 361 -7.39 -1.84 18.09
C ARG A 361 -8.31 -2.03 16.89
N GLU A 362 -8.84 -0.94 16.33
CA GLU A 362 -9.66 -1.01 15.11
C GLU A 362 -8.84 -1.49 13.90
N LEU A 363 -7.59 -1.04 13.77
CA LEU A 363 -6.70 -1.50 12.70
C LEU A 363 -6.43 -3.01 12.82
N ASP A 364 -6.10 -3.51 14.01
CA ASP A 364 -5.83 -4.94 14.24
C ASP A 364 -7.00 -5.80 13.80
N SER A 365 -8.18 -5.51 14.35
CA SER A 365 -9.39 -6.28 14.10
C SER A 365 -9.75 -6.29 12.61
N ARG A 366 -9.57 -5.15 11.91
CA ARG A 366 -9.86 -5.04 10.48
C ARG A 366 -8.86 -5.83 9.62
N MET A 367 -7.58 -5.79 9.97
CA MET A 367 -6.54 -6.51 9.23
C MET A 367 -6.67 -8.03 9.43
N GLU A 368 -6.91 -8.49 10.65
CA GLU A 368 -7.18 -9.90 10.96
C GLU A 368 -8.40 -10.41 10.18
N LYS A 369 -9.50 -9.64 10.18
CA LYS A 369 -10.71 -9.98 9.42
C LYS A 369 -10.45 -10.03 7.91
N ALA A 370 -9.66 -9.09 7.37
CA ALA A 370 -9.30 -9.08 5.95
C ALA A 370 -8.52 -10.35 5.58
N PHE A 371 -7.53 -10.75 6.38
CA PHE A 371 -6.81 -12.00 6.20
C PHE A 371 -7.73 -13.22 6.28
N GLY A 372 -8.59 -13.30 7.30
CA GLY A 372 -9.52 -14.40 7.47
C GLY A 372 -10.45 -14.61 6.27
N ASN A 373 -10.90 -13.52 5.63
CA ASN A 373 -11.70 -13.59 4.41
C ASN A 373 -10.90 -14.18 3.23
N VAL A 374 -9.67 -13.70 3.02
CA VAL A 374 -8.79 -14.19 1.93
C VAL A 374 -8.44 -15.65 2.14
N HIS A 375 -8.05 -16.02 3.36
CA HIS A 375 -7.73 -17.40 3.71
C HIS A 375 -8.94 -18.34 3.46
N LYS A 376 -10.15 -17.93 3.87
CA LYS A 376 -11.38 -18.68 3.61
C LYS A 376 -11.63 -18.87 2.11
N VAL A 377 -11.45 -17.84 1.29
CA VAL A 377 -11.63 -17.89 -0.17
C VAL A 377 -10.56 -18.76 -0.84
N SER A 378 -9.30 -18.67 -0.39
CA SER A 378 -8.21 -19.54 -0.84
C SER A 378 -8.57 -21.01 -0.65
N LYS A 379 -9.10 -21.40 0.52
CA LYS A 379 -9.56 -22.77 0.76
C LYS A 379 -10.79 -23.13 -0.08
N LYS A 380 -11.77 -22.22 -0.21
CA LYS A 380 -13.02 -22.44 -0.99
C LYS A 380 -12.74 -22.77 -2.46
N TYR A 381 -11.82 -22.04 -3.09
CA TYR A 381 -11.49 -22.22 -4.51
C TYR A 381 -10.22 -23.03 -4.76
N SER A 382 -9.54 -23.49 -3.69
CA SER A 382 -8.28 -24.24 -3.77
C SER A 382 -7.20 -23.48 -4.57
N VAL A 383 -7.07 -22.17 -4.32
CA VAL A 383 -6.09 -21.28 -4.96
C VAL A 383 -5.15 -20.66 -3.93
N ASP A 384 -4.02 -20.12 -4.38
CA ASP A 384 -3.09 -19.37 -3.52
C ASP A 384 -3.72 -18.06 -2.96
N LEU A 385 -3.06 -17.47 -1.95
CA LEU A 385 -3.58 -16.27 -1.28
C LEU A 385 -3.60 -15.03 -2.18
N ARG A 386 -2.72 -14.92 -3.18
CA ARG A 386 -2.71 -13.82 -4.15
C ARG A 386 -3.93 -13.90 -5.05
N THR A 387 -4.18 -15.06 -5.63
CA THR A 387 -5.39 -15.31 -6.43
C THR A 387 -6.65 -15.12 -5.59
N ALA A 388 -6.68 -15.65 -4.36
CA ALA A 388 -7.81 -15.47 -3.45
C ALA A 388 -8.10 -13.99 -3.10
N ALA A 389 -7.06 -13.16 -2.95
CA ALA A 389 -7.23 -11.73 -2.69
C ALA A 389 -7.91 -11.01 -3.87
N PHE A 390 -7.55 -11.38 -5.12
CA PHE A 390 -8.26 -10.88 -6.30
C PHE A 390 -9.69 -11.40 -6.38
N ILE A 391 -9.96 -12.67 -6.07
CA ILE A 391 -11.33 -13.20 -6.02
C ILE A 391 -12.20 -12.42 -5.02
N VAL A 392 -11.73 -12.20 -3.79
CA VAL A 392 -12.47 -11.43 -2.76
C VAL A 392 -12.78 -10.02 -3.24
N SER A 393 -11.79 -9.34 -3.83
CA SER A 393 -11.95 -7.95 -4.26
C SER A 393 -12.85 -7.82 -5.48
N VAL A 394 -12.67 -8.67 -6.50
CA VAL A 394 -13.50 -8.70 -7.71
C VAL A 394 -14.95 -9.04 -7.39
N GLU A 395 -15.20 -10.05 -6.53
CA GLU A 395 -16.56 -10.42 -6.09
C GLU A 395 -17.30 -9.23 -5.43
N ARG A 396 -16.61 -8.47 -4.58
CA ARG A 396 -17.21 -7.30 -3.91
C ARG A 396 -17.50 -6.15 -4.86
N VAL A 397 -16.62 -5.90 -5.83
CA VAL A 397 -16.80 -4.82 -6.81
C VAL A 397 -17.85 -5.20 -7.84
N SER A 398 -17.82 -6.43 -8.37
CA SER A 398 -18.82 -6.93 -9.31
C SER A 398 -20.22 -6.91 -8.70
N HIS A 399 -20.36 -7.37 -7.46
CA HIS A 399 -21.65 -7.36 -6.77
C HIS A 399 -22.18 -5.93 -6.59
N ALA A 400 -21.33 -4.98 -6.17
CA ALA A 400 -21.73 -3.58 -6.04
C ALA A 400 -22.09 -2.94 -7.39
N PHE A 401 -21.34 -3.28 -8.45
CA PHE A 401 -21.60 -2.82 -9.82
C PHE A 401 -22.95 -3.32 -10.33
N GLU A 402 -23.25 -4.62 -10.18
CA GLU A 402 -24.52 -5.21 -10.62
C GLU A 402 -25.72 -4.68 -9.82
N MET A 403 -25.58 -4.55 -8.49
CA MET A 403 -26.66 -4.07 -7.62
C MET A 403 -27.03 -2.61 -7.87
N ARG A 404 -26.10 -1.78 -8.35
CA ARG A 404 -26.38 -0.39 -8.76
C ARG A 404 -27.10 -0.29 -10.12
N GLY A 405 -27.12 -1.38 -10.89
CA GLY A 405 -27.66 -1.42 -12.25
C GLY A 405 -26.62 -1.02 -13.30
N SER A 406 -26.68 -1.68 -14.46
CA SER A 406 -25.73 -1.51 -15.58
C SER A 406 -26.04 -0.33 -16.50
N LEU A 407 -26.89 0.62 -16.06
CA LEU A 407 -27.37 1.77 -16.85
C LEU A 407 -26.91 3.12 -16.27
N VAL A 408 -26.08 3.11 -15.22
CA VAL A 408 -25.65 4.33 -14.50
C VAL A 408 -24.38 4.92 -15.08
#